data_AF-A0A9D8DC66-F1
#
_entry.id   AF-A0A9D8DC66-F1
#
_cell.length_a   1.000
_cell.length_b   1.000
_cell.length_c   1.000
_cell.angle_alpha   90.00
_cell.angle_beta   90.00
_cell.angle_gamma   90.00
#
_symmetry.space_group_name_H-M   'P 1'
#
loop_
_entity.id
_entity.type
_entity.pdbx_description
1 polymer ?
#
loop_
_entity_poly.entity_id
_entity_poly.type
_entity_poly.pdbx_seq_one_letter_code
_entity_poly.pdbx_strand_id
1 'polypeptide(L)'
;MASDTSGPVDADRSTAIAERLVPLLDSTHQVWSTARERRRLRAFGFRPAVESGVLKREWRGTQVRVGPDALRVVADNGSGDLTWEPQAGLTLDGGPFRATPAGIALADSINGLIHGYERWVEAREGRKERLRRGHWSAADRRQVNALAETRRLQLLLTGRAARFRRS
;
A
#
# COMPACT_ATOMS: atom_id res chain seq x y z
N MET A 1 17.22 16.08 -24.29
CA MET A 1 17.43 15.04 -23.27
C MET A 1 16.83 15.55 -21.98
N ALA A 2 15.64 15.07 -21.59
CA ALA A 2 14.99 15.49 -20.36
C ALA A 2 15.70 14.82 -19.19
N SER A 3 16.29 15.62 -18.31
CA SER A 3 16.92 15.16 -17.08
C SER A 3 15.86 14.55 -16.17
N ASP A 4 15.98 13.25 -15.94
CA ASP A 4 15.21 12.48 -14.97
C ASP A 4 15.45 13.09 -13.58
N THR A 5 14.53 13.93 -13.14
CA THR A 5 14.60 14.66 -11.87
C THR A 5 13.92 13.85 -10.78
N SER A 6 14.10 12.53 -10.79
CA SER A 6 13.75 11.66 -9.67
C SER A 6 14.78 11.88 -8.56
N GLY A 7 14.60 12.96 -7.79
CA GLY A 7 15.54 13.38 -6.74
C GLY A 7 15.59 12.42 -5.55
N PRO A 8 16.58 12.57 -4.65
CA PRO A 8 16.76 11.71 -3.47
C PRO A 8 15.53 11.68 -2.54
N VAL A 9 14.71 12.73 -2.55
CA VAL A 9 13.50 12.85 -1.73
C VAL A 9 12.40 11.84 -2.13
N ASP A 10 12.24 11.55 -3.43
CA ASP A 10 11.24 10.60 -3.90
C ASP A 10 11.69 9.16 -3.66
N ALA A 11 13.00 8.90 -3.71
CA ALA A 11 13.59 7.64 -3.31
C ALA A 11 13.37 7.36 -1.82
N ASP A 12 13.68 8.32 -0.94
CA ASP A 12 13.45 8.20 0.50
C ASP A 12 11.98 7.95 0.85
N ARG A 13 11.06 8.64 0.16
CA ARG A 13 9.63 8.43 0.35
C ARG A 13 9.18 7.05 -0.10
N SER A 14 9.67 6.59 -1.25
CA SER A 14 9.37 5.25 -1.77
C SER A 14 9.82 4.17 -0.80
N THR A 15 11.04 4.31 -0.26
CA THR A 15 11.59 3.42 0.76
C THR A 15 10.74 3.41 2.02
N ALA A 16 10.42 4.58 2.58
CA ALA A 16 9.62 4.67 3.82
C ALA A 16 8.22 4.04 3.69
N ILE A 17 7.58 4.15 2.52
CA ILE A 17 6.29 3.50 2.26
C ILE A 17 6.48 1.99 2.12
N ALA A 18 7.48 1.54 1.35
CA ALA A 18 7.76 0.12 1.13
C ALA A 18 8.10 -0.59 2.46
N GLU A 19 8.96 0.00 3.30
CA GLU A 19 9.34 -0.54 4.62
C GLU A 19 8.13 -0.78 5.55
N ARG A 20 7.06 -0.02 5.37
CA ARG A 20 5.82 -0.16 6.14
C ARG A 20 4.82 -1.10 5.48
N LEU A 21 4.68 -1.03 4.15
CA LEU A 21 3.68 -1.78 3.41
C LEU A 21 4.08 -3.25 3.24
N VAL A 22 5.36 -3.54 2.99
CA VAL A 22 5.85 -4.91 2.78
C VAL A 22 5.53 -5.83 3.96
N PRO A 23 5.83 -5.48 5.23
CA PRO A 23 5.48 -6.33 6.37
C PRO A 23 3.95 -6.52 6.55
N LEU A 24 3.17 -5.48 6.24
CA LEU A 24 1.71 -5.57 6.27
C LEU A 24 1.20 -6.56 5.22
N LEU A 25 1.67 -6.47 3.98
CA LEU A 25 1.28 -7.34 2.88
C LEU A 25 1.74 -8.78 3.11
N ASP A 26 2.97 -8.98 3.59
CA ASP A 26 3.51 -10.30 3.93
C ASP A 26 2.64 -11.02 4.95
N SER A 27 2.40 -10.36 6.08
CA SER A 27 1.54 -10.94 7.11
C SER A 27 0.11 -11.16 6.59
N THR A 28 -0.42 -10.24 5.77
CA THR A 28 -1.75 -10.35 5.15
C THR A 28 -1.84 -11.58 4.29
N HIS A 29 -0.88 -11.76 3.39
CA HIS A 29 -0.79 -12.90 2.51
C HIS A 29 -0.69 -14.22 3.27
N GLN A 30 0.16 -14.32 4.29
CA GLN A 30 0.28 -15.53 5.11
C GLN A 30 -1.07 -15.95 5.72
N VAL A 31 -1.82 -14.99 6.26
CA VAL A 31 -3.13 -15.28 6.88
C VAL A 31 -4.20 -15.59 5.83
N TRP A 32 -4.28 -14.76 4.79
CA TRP A 32 -5.27 -14.90 3.70
C TRP A 32 -5.06 -16.16 2.85
N SER A 33 -3.86 -16.74 2.85
CA SER A 33 -3.55 -18.00 2.18
C SER A 33 -4.09 -19.23 2.89
N THR A 34 -4.45 -19.16 4.17
CA THR A 34 -4.97 -20.32 4.92
C THR A 34 -6.37 -20.73 4.44
N ALA A 35 -6.69 -22.03 4.43
CA ALA A 35 -7.99 -22.52 3.97
C ALA A 35 -9.18 -21.93 4.74
N ARG A 36 -9.02 -21.69 6.04
CA ARG A 36 -10.03 -21.03 6.88
C ARG A 36 -10.27 -19.60 6.42
N GLU A 37 -9.21 -18.84 6.20
CA GLU A 37 -9.32 -17.44 5.81
C GLU A 37 -9.82 -17.28 4.38
N ARG A 38 -9.42 -18.16 3.46
CA ARG A 38 -9.95 -18.19 2.09
C ARG A 38 -11.48 -18.37 2.07
N ARG A 39 -12.06 -19.14 2.99
CA ARG A 39 -13.52 -19.25 3.14
C ARG A 39 -14.13 -17.92 3.60
N ARG A 40 -13.49 -17.22 4.55
CA ARG A 40 -13.93 -15.90 5.02
C ARG A 40 -13.82 -14.83 3.94
N LEU A 41 -12.74 -14.80 3.16
CA LEU A 41 -12.58 -13.90 2.02
C LEU A 41 -13.74 -14.06 1.02
N ARG A 42 -14.13 -15.31 0.73
CA ARG A 42 -15.30 -15.58 -0.13
C ARG A 42 -16.60 -15.01 0.47
N ALA A 43 -16.83 -15.21 1.76
CA ALA A 43 -17.98 -14.65 2.46
C ALA A 43 -17.94 -13.12 2.53
N PHE A 44 -16.75 -12.52 2.60
CA PHE A 44 -16.56 -11.08 2.55
C PHE A 44 -16.90 -10.51 1.17
N GLY A 45 -16.70 -11.27 0.09
CA GLY A 45 -17.07 -10.89 -1.28
C GLY A 45 -16.04 -11.22 -2.35
N PHE A 46 -14.93 -11.87 -2.01
CA PHE A 46 -13.98 -12.37 -3.00
C PHE A 46 -14.57 -13.53 -3.81
N ARG A 47 -14.24 -13.57 -5.10
CA ARG A 47 -14.66 -14.63 -6.03
C ARG A 47 -13.43 -15.36 -6.59
N PRO A 48 -13.52 -16.64 -6.94
CA PRO A 48 -12.46 -17.31 -7.70
C PRO A 48 -12.15 -16.53 -8.99
N ALA A 49 -10.87 -16.38 -9.30
CA ALA A 49 -10.43 -15.90 -10.60
C ALA A 49 -10.27 -17.06 -11.58
N VAL A 50 -9.89 -16.76 -12.82
CA VAL A 50 -9.57 -17.78 -13.83
C VAL A 50 -8.28 -18.51 -13.43
N GLU A 51 -7.32 -17.79 -12.83
CA GLU A 51 -6.09 -18.39 -12.36
C GLU A 51 -6.34 -19.31 -11.15
N SER A 52 -5.78 -20.51 -11.19
CA SER A 52 -5.94 -21.49 -10.11
C SER A 52 -5.41 -20.95 -8.79
N GLY A 53 -6.18 -21.14 -7.73
CA GLY A 53 -5.80 -20.66 -6.39
C GLY A 53 -5.88 -19.15 -6.21
N VAL A 54 -6.32 -18.36 -7.20
CA VAL A 54 -6.48 -16.91 -7.06
C VAL A 54 -7.90 -16.54 -6.70
N LEU A 55 -8.05 -15.64 -5.72
CA LEU A 55 -9.29 -14.96 -5.40
C LEU A 55 -9.21 -13.50 -5.85
N LYS A 56 -10.27 -12.96 -6.43
CA LYS A 56 -10.35 -11.56 -6.85
C LYS A 56 -11.55 -10.84 -6.25
N ARG A 57 -11.43 -9.54 -6.07
CA ARG A 57 -12.50 -8.66 -5.61
C ARG A 57 -12.31 -7.24 -6.13
N GLU A 58 -13.41 -6.65 -6.57
CA GLU A 58 -13.47 -5.21 -6.80
C GLU A 58 -13.55 -4.43 -5.48
N TRP A 59 -12.73 -3.38 -5.39
CA TRP A 59 -12.64 -2.50 -4.25
C TRP A 59 -12.27 -1.09 -4.69
N ARG A 60 -13.23 -0.15 -4.57
CA ARG A 60 -13.01 1.29 -4.80
C ARG A 60 -12.34 1.64 -6.14
N GLY A 61 -12.75 0.99 -7.23
CA GLY A 61 -12.19 1.23 -8.58
C GLY A 61 -10.85 0.54 -8.82
N THR A 62 -10.53 -0.47 -8.01
CA THR A 62 -9.38 -1.34 -8.21
C THR A 62 -9.80 -2.80 -8.05
N GLN A 63 -9.20 -3.67 -8.84
CA GLN A 63 -9.34 -5.09 -8.70
C GLN A 63 -8.18 -5.65 -7.86
N VAL A 64 -8.51 -6.20 -6.70
CA VAL A 64 -7.53 -6.86 -5.82
C VAL A 64 -7.55 -8.36 -6.06
N ARG A 65 -6.37 -8.95 -6.28
CA ARG A 65 -6.17 -10.38 -6.49
C ARG A 65 -5.25 -10.94 -5.41
N VAL A 66 -5.65 -12.08 -4.86
CA VAL A 66 -4.97 -12.80 -3.78
C VAL A 66 -4.67 -14.20 -4.28
N GLY A 67 -3.41 -14.44 -4.63
CA GLY A 67 -2.90 -15.73 -5.08
C GLY A 67 -2.04 -16.44 -4.03
N PRO A 68 -1.62 -17.67 -4.30
CA PRO A 68 -0.69 -18.40 -3.44
C PRO A 68 0.67 -17.70 -3.34
N ASP A 69 1.09 -16.99 -4.39
CA ASP A 69 2.45 -16.42 -4.48
C ASP A 69 2.47 -14.90 -4.50
N ALA A 70 1.30 -14.24 -4.58
CA ALA A 70 1.26 -12.78 -4.77
C ALA A 70 -0.04 -12.14 -4.26
N LEU A 71 0.07 -10.87 -3.87
CA LEU A 71 -1.04 -9.92 -3.77
C LEU A 71 -0.91 -8.89 -4.89
N ARG A 72 -1.97 -8.69 -5.68
CA ARG A 72 -1.97 -7.73 -6.79
C ARG A 72 -3.13 -6.77 -6.68
N VAL A 73 -2.92 -5.52 -7.07
CA VAL A 73 -3.92 -4.45 -7.07
C VAL A 73 -3.82 -3.75 -8.40
N VAL A 74 -4.81 -3.98 -9.25
CA VAL A 74 -4.85 -3.42 -10.59
C VAL A 74 -5.88 -2.29 -10.60
N ALA A 75 -5.50 -1.10 -11.06
CA ALA A 75 -6.45 -0.03 -11.26
C ALA A 75 -7.33 -0.29 -12.49
N ASP A 76 -8.64 -0.10 -12.37
CA ASP A 76 -9.59 -0.40 -13.46
C ASP A 76 -9.39 0.53 -14.68
N ASN A 77 -8.84 1.72 -14.45
CA ASN A 77 -8.52 2.72 -15.46
C ASN A 77 -7.15 2.50 -16.12
N GLY A 78 -6.45 1.41 -15.82
CA GLY A 78 -5.11 1.12 -16.33
C GLY A 78 -4.00 2.03 -15.80
N SER A 79 -4.24 2.81 -14.75
CA SER A 79 -3.24 3.75 -14.20
C SER A 79 -2.16 3.10 -13.34
N GLY A 80 -2.12 1.77 -13.29
CA GLY A 80 -1.01 1.01 -12.72
C GLY A 80 -1.42 -0.32 -12.08
N ASP A 81 -0.42 -1.16 -11.87
CA ASP A 81 -0.49 -2.43 -11.15
C ASP A 81 0.51 -2.44 -9.99
N LEU A 82 0.00 -2.54 -8.77
CA LEU A 82 0.80 -2.75 -7.58
C LEU A 82 0.83 -4.25 -7.28
N THR A 83 2.02 -4.84 -7.32
CA THR A 83 2.23 -6.26 -7.02
C THR A 83 3.16 -6.40 -5.82
N TRP A 84 2.78 -7.28 -4.90
CA TRP A 84 3.65 -7.75 -3.84
C TRP A 84 3.84 -9.26 -3.95
N GLU A 85 5.09 -9.68 -3.88
CA GLU A 85 5.52 -11.09 -3.92
C GLU A 85 6.55 -11.33 -2.80
N PRO A 86 6.54 -12.48 -2.10
CA PRO A 86 7.43 -12.72 -0.96
C PRO A 86 8.92 -12.58 -1.30
N GLN A 87 9.34 -13.02 -2.50
CA GLN A 87 10.74 -13.00 -2.92
C GLN A 87 11.15 -11.72 -3.66
N ALA A 88 10.22 -11.10 -4.39
CA ALA A 88 10.51 -9.91 -5.20
C ALA A 88 10.18 -8.58 -4.48
N GLY A 89 9.45 -8.64 -3.36
CA GLY A 89 9.02 -7.46 -2.62
C GLY A 89 7.88 -6.73 -3.31
N LEU A 90 7.89 -5.40 -3.21
CA LEU A 90 6.83 -4.52 -3.73
C LEU A 90 7.25 -3.88 -5.06
N THR A 91 6.42 -4.07 -6.07
CA THR A 91 6.61 -3.54 -7.43
C THR A 91 5.43 -2.70 -7.87
N LEU A 92 5.71 -1.72 -8.73
CA LEU A 92 4.72 -0.90 -9.44
C LEU A 92 4.99 -1.04 -10.94
N ASP A 93 3.99 -1.49 -11.70
CA ASP A 93 4.08 -1.71 -13.16
C ASP A 93 5.27 -2.61 -13.56
N GLY A 94 5.57 -3.61 -12.72
CA GLY A 94 6.69 -4.55 -12.92
C GLY A 94 8.07 -3.98 -12.57
N GLY A 95 8.17 -2.69 -12.22
CA GLY A 95 9.40 -2.06 -11.72
C GLY A 95 9.44 -1.97 -10.19
N PRO A 96 10.58 -1.57 -9.61
CA PRO A 96 10.67 -1.29 -8.18
C PRO A 96 9.60 -0.27 -7.76
N PHE A 97 9.00 -0.46 -6.58
CA PHE A 97 8.00 0.48 -6.08
C PHE A 97 8.52 1.93 -6.10
N ARG A 98 7.63 2.83 -6.55
CA ARG A 98 7.84 4.27 -6.54
C ARG A 98 6.62 4.95 -5.93
N ALA A 99 6.86 5.92 -5.05
CA ALA A 99 5.82 6.73 -4.40
C ALA A 99 5.20 7.77 -5.34
N THR A 100 4.85 7.37 -6.56
CA THR A 100 4.08 8.17 -7.50
C THR A 100 2.64 8.33 -6.98
N PRO A 101 1.86 9.32 -7.45
CA PRO A 101 0.46 9.45 -7.07
C PRO A 101 -0.35 8.17 -7.31
N ALA A 102 -0.09 7.47 -8.42
CA ALA A 102 -0.74 6.19 -8.73
C ALA A 102 -0.32 5.08 -7.75
N GLY A 103 0.98 4.92 -7.48
CA GLY A 103 1.48 3.93 -6.53
C GLY A 103 0.95 4.15 -5.12
N ILE A 104 0.85 5.41 -4.67
CA ILE A 104 0.26 5.77 -3.38
C ILE A 104 -1.24 5.43 -3.36
N ALA A 105 -1.99 5.75 -4.41
CA ALA A 105 -3.42 5.44 -4.47
C ALA A 105 -3.69 3.92 -4.42
N LEU A 106 -2.88 3.12 -5.11
CA LEU A 106 -2.96 1.65 -5.06
C LEU A 106 -2.62 1.11 -3.67
N ALA A 107 -1.56 1.61 -3.05
CA ALA A 107 -1.17 1.26 -1.68
C ALA A 107 -2.27 1.60 -0.65
N ASP A 108 -2.90 2.77 -0.78
CA ASP A 108 -4.02 3.18 0.06
C ASP A 108 -5.27 2.30 -0.19
N SER A 109 -5.52 1.89 -1.45
CA SER A 109 -6.63 1.01 -1.79
C SER A 109 -6.51 -0.35 -1.08
N ILE A 110 -5.35 -1.01 -1.17
CA ILE A 110 -5.13 -2.31 -0.53
C ILE A 110 -5.13 -2.22 1.00
N ASN A 111 -4.52 -1.18 1.56
CA ASN A 111 -4.59 -0.93 3.00
C ASN A 111 -6.05 -0.73 3.47
N GLY A 112 -6.83 0.01 2.68
CA GLY A 112 -8.26 0.21 2.93
C GLY A 112 -9.07 -1.09 2.87
N LEU A 113 -8.75 -1.99 1.95
CA LEU A 113 -9.38 -3.31 1.83
C LEU A 113 -9.05 -4.20 3.03
N ILE A 114 -7.77 -4.27 3.42
CA ILE A 114 -7.32 -5.05 4.58
C ILE A 114 -8.09 -4.61 5.83
N HIS A 115 -8.14 -3.31 6.10
CA HIS A 115 -8.90 -2.79 7.23
C HIS A 115 -10.41 -2.99 7.11
N GLY A 116 -10.96 -2.93 5.89
CA GLY A 116 -12.37 -3.22 5.65
C GLY A 116 -12.71 -4.68 5.97
N TYR A 117 -11.83 -5.60 5.58
CA TYR A 117 -11.94 -7.02 5.89
C TYR A 117 -11.84 -7.29 7.40
N GLU A 118 -10.85 -6.71 8.07
CA GLU A 118 -10.66 -6.88 9.52
C GLU A 118 -11.91 -6.44 10.30
N ARG A 119 -12.45 -5.25 10.01
CA ARG A 119 -13.69 -4.77 10.65
C ARG A 119 -14.88 -5.67 10.37
N TRP A 120 -14.98 -6.22 9.17
CA TRP A 120 -16.04 -7.14 8.81
C TRP A 120 -15.94 -8.46 9.60
N VAL A 121 -14.73 -9.00 9.78
CA VAL A 121 -14.51 -10.18 10.63
C VAL A 121 -14.89 -9.90 12.08
N GLU A 122 -14.46 -8.76 12.63
CA GLU A 122 -14.78 -8.34 13.99
C GLU A 122 -16.30 -8.25 14.21
N ALA A 123 -17.01 -7.58 13.30
CA ALA A 123 -18.46 -7.41 13.38
C ALA A 123 -19.22 -8.74 13.22
N ARG A 124 -18.73 -9.65 12.36
CA ARG A 124 -19.41 -10.92 12.07
C ARG A 124 -19.17 -11.97 13.15
N GLU A 125 -17.97 -12.03 13.72
CA GLU A 125 -17.58 -13.13 14.60
C GLU A 125 -17.50 -12.73 16.08
N GLY A 126 -17.72 -11.45 16.41
CA GLY A 126 -17.69 -10.96 17.79
C GLY A 126 -16.31 -11.10 18.47
N ARG A 127 -15.28 -11.47 17.71
CA ARG A 127 -13.91 -11.64 18.21
C ARG A 127 -13.14 -10.33 18.06
N LYS A 128 -12.67 -9.83 19.19
CA LYS A 128 -11.54 -8.87 19.25
C LYS A 128 -10.19 -9.58 19.08
N GLU A 129 -10.11 -10.67 18.32
CA GLU A 129 -8.83 -11.25 17.91
C GLU A 129 -8.22 -10.30 16.89
N ARG A 130 -7.75 -9.15 17.39
CA ARG A 130 -6.88 -8.24 16.67
C ARG A 130 -5.70 -9.10 16.29
N LEU A 131 -5.61 -9.37 15.00
CA LEU A 131 -4.35 -9.61 14.35
C LEU A 131 -3.42 -8.49 14.83
N ARG A 132 -2.52 -8.83 15.76
CA ARG A 132 -1.47 -7.96 16.32
C ARG A 132 -0.48 -7.69 15.18
N ARG A 133 -0.87 -6.85 14.23
CA ARG A 133 -0.10 -6.50 13.05
C ARG A 133 0.06 -4.99 13.04
N GLY A 134 1.27 -4.53 12.73
CA GLY A 134 1.65 -3.12 12.71
C GLY A 134 0.58 -2.30 11.97
N HIS A 135 -0.24 -1.61 12.74
CA HIS A 135 -1.45 -0.98 12.27
C HIS A 135 -1.07 0.33 11.59
N TRP A 136 -1.30 0.49 10.28
CA TRP A 136 -1.14 1.79 9.64
C TRP A 136 -2.33 2.66 10.05
N SER A 137 -2.16 3.44 11.11
CA SER A 137 -3.26 4.23 11.66
C SER A 137 -3.50 5.52 10.85
N ALA A 138 -4.68 6.11 11.00
CA ALA A 138 -4.92 7.49 10.54
C ALA A 138 -4.02 8.51 11.26
N ALA A 139 -3.55 8.19 12.47
CA ALA A 139 -2.56 9.00 13.18
C ALA A 139 -1.21 8.93 12.46
N ASP A 140 -0.83 7.78 11.89
CA ASP A 140 0.40 7.64 11.12
C ASP A 140 0.33 8.45 9.82
N ARG A 141 -0.83 8.48 9.15
CA ARG A 141 -1.07 9.37 7.99
C ARG A 141 -0.89 10.84 8.37
N ARG A 142 -1.40 11.25 9.52
CA ARG A 142 -1.21 12.62 10.04
C ARG A 142 0.24 12.90 10.40
N GLN A 143 0.95 11.94 10.98
CA GLN A 143 2.33 12.09 11.41
C GLN A 143 3.28 12.19 10.21
N VAL A 144 3.07 11.36 9.18
CA VAL A 144 3.81 11.43 7.91
C VAL A 144 3.51 12.73 7.16
N ASN A 145 2.24 13.14 7.09
CA ASN A 145 1.87 14.43 6.49
C ASN A 145 2.47 15.60 7.28
N ALA A 146 2.44 15.58 8.62
CA ALA A 146 3.00 16.63 9.46
C ALA A 146 4.53 16.71 9.34
N LEU A 147 5.23 15.57 9.28
CA LEU A 147 6.67 15.52 9.02
C LEU A 147 7.02 16.01 7.62
N ALA A 148 6.22 15.64 6.61
CA ALA A 148 6.40 16.11 5.24
C ALA A 148 6.18 17.63 5.14
N GLU A 149 5.13 18.15 5.79
CA GLU A 149 4.83 19.58 5.83
C GLU A 149 5.90 20.38 6.58
N THR A 150 6.38 19.85 7.71
CA THR A 150 7.47 20.48 8.49
C THR A 150 8.77 20.55 7.68
N ARG A 151 9.10 19.50 6.93
CA ARG A 151 10.30 19.47 6.06
C ARG A 151 10.13 20.37 4.83
N ARG A 152 8.93 20.46 4.27
CA ARG A 152 8.60 21.44 3.20
C ARG A 152 8.80 22.87 3.68
N LEU A 153 8.31 23.20 4.89
CA LEU A 153 8.50 24.51 5.50
C LEU A 153 9.98 24.79 5.80
N GLN A 154 10.72 23.81 6.32
CA GLN A 154 12.16 23.94 6.53
C GLN A 154 12.90 24.24 5.24
N LEU A 155 12.63 23.51 4.14
CA LEU A 155 13.25 23.75 2.83
C LEU A 155 12.91 25.13 2.24
N LEU A 156 11.68 25.62 2.44
CA LEU A 156 11.30 26.98 2.03
C LEU A 156 12.06 28.05 2.82
N LEU A 157 12.30 27.81 4.12
CA LEU A 157 13.04 28.72 4.99
C LEU A 157 14.54 28.71 4.69
N THR A 158 15.18 27.55 4.50
CA THR A 158 16.60 27.47 4.09
C THR A 158 16.83 27.96 2.67
N GLY A 159 15.92 27.68 1.73
CA GLY A 159 15.98 28.20 0.36
C GLY A 159 15.81 29.73 0.27
N ARG A 160 15.14 30.34 1.26
CA ARG A 160 15.02 31.80 1.40
C ARG A 160 16.25 32.41 2.08
N ALA A 161 16.86 31.71 3.05
CA ALA A 161 18.11 32.13 3.70
C ALA A 161 19.32 32.11 2.77
N ALA A 162 19.43 31.14 1.85
CA ALA A 162 20.50 31.07 0.85
C ALA A 162 20.44 32.21 -0.18
N ARG A 163 19.24 32.76 -0.43
CA ARG A 163 19.03 33.87 -1.37
C ARG A 163 19.38 35.25 -0.80
N PHE A 164 19.35 35.38 0.54
CA PHE A 164 19.73 36.61 1.25
C PHE A 164 21.23 36.72 1.59
N ARG A 165 22.03 35.70 1.27
CA ARG A 165 23.48 35.68 1.53
C ARG A 165 24.34 35.96 0.28
N ARG A 166 23.71 36.29 -0.84
CA ARG A 166 24.35 36.63 -2.15
C ARG A 166 24.01 38.04 -2.63
N SER A 167 23.62 38.93 -1.73
CA SER A 167 23.43 40.37 -1.98
C SER A 167 24.45 41.16 -1.21
#